data_AF-A0A0R2G0P5-F1
#
_entry.id   AF-A0A0R2G0P5-F1
#
_cell.length_a   1.000
_cell.length_b   1.000
_cell.length_c   1.000
_cell.angle_alpha   90.00
_cell.angle_beta   90.00
_cell.angle_gamma   90.00
#
_symmetry.space_group_name_H-M   'P 1'
#
loop_
_entity.id
_entity.type
_entity.pdbx_description
1 polymer ?
#
loop_
_entity_poly.entity_id
_entity_poly.type
_entity_poly.pdbx_seq_one_letter_code
_entity_poly.pdbx_strand_id
1 'polypeptide(L)'
;MLAFTGLRKSEALSLQWKDIDYVNKSVKIYRTLFFDARKHKVIVQTPKTASSEREIELDAKTISLLKSWRIDQRERLLTNGINSMTNEQFLFTQMKSNQLLITNRANDWLKWVYKKYPQKKITVHGFRHTHASLLFEAGASIKEVQNRLGHSNSKTTLDIYTHVTKKVKRDTAEKFAKFMDN
;
A
#
# COMPACT_ATOMS: atom_id res chain seq x y z
N MET A 1 0.20 6.28 0.13
CA MET A 1 0.11 5.03 -0.65
C MET A 1 -0.16 3.81 0.24
N LEU A 2 0.83 3.22 0.94
CA LEU A 2 0.67 1.92 1.64
C LEU A 2 -0.52 1.89 2.62
N ALA A 3 -0.65 2.89 3.48
CA ALA A 3 -1.70 2.93 4.51
C ALA A 3 -3.14 3.06 3.97
N PHE A 4 -3.33 3.63 2.78
CA PHE A 4 -4.65 3.89 2.17
C PHE A 4 -5.07 2.82 1.14
N THR A 5 -4.10 2.03 0.67
CA THR A 5 -4.30 1.05 -0.40
C THR A 5 -4.11 -0.39 0.08
N GLY A 6 -3.42 -0.59 1.21
CA GLY A 6 -3.07 -1.92 1.71
C GLY A 6 -2.05 -2.65 0.83
N LEU A 7 -1.39 -1.98 -0.12
CA LEU A 7 -0.39 -2.61 -0.98
C LEU A 7 0.76 -3.25 -0.20
N ARG A 8 1.31 -4.36 -0.72
CA ARG A 8 2.61 -4.85 -0.28
C ARG A 8 3.68 -3.86 -0.76
N LYS A 9 4.76 -3.69 0.01
CA LYS A 9 5.84 -2.75 -0.35
C LYS A 9 6.44 -2.99 -1.74
N SER A 10 6.66 -4.25 -2.11
CA SER A 10 7.18 -4.60 -3.43
C SER A 10 6.22 -4.31 -4.57
N GLU A 11 4.91 -4.43 -4.33
CA GLU A 11 3.87 -4.02 -5.30
C GLU A 11 3.93 -2.50 -5.49
N ALA A 12 3.90 -1.74 -4.38
CA ALA A 12 3.93 -0.28 -4.41
C ALA A 12 5.19 0.28 -5.10
N LEU A 13 6.37 -0.29 -4.81
CA LEU A 13 7.62 0.13 -5.44
C LEU A 13 7.73 -0.25 -6.92
N SER A 14 6.91 -1.18 -7.42
CA SER A 14 6.89 -1.57 -8.83
C SER A 14 5.93 -0.75 -9.69
N LEU A 15 5.10 0.09 -9.08
CA LEU A 15 4.10 0.88 -9.81
C LEU A 15 4.76 1.88 -10.76
N GLN A 16 4.17 2.01 -11.95
CA GLN A 16 4.48 3.03 -12.95
C GLN A 16 3.30 3.99 -13.11
N TRP A 17 3.57 5.18 -13.65
CA TRP A 17 2.52 6.20 -13.79
C TRP A 17 1.38 5.75 -14.71
N LYS A 18 1.64 4.88 -15.68
CA LYS A 18 0.60 4.24 -16.51
C LYS A 18 -0.34 3.30 -15.75
N ASP A 19 0.03 2.85 -14.56
CA ASP A 19 -0.81 1.95 -13.76
C ASP A 19 -1.92 2.71 -13.03
N ILE A 20 -1.85 4.04 -12.97
CA ILE A 20 -2.83 4.90 -12.30
C ILE A 20 -3.86 5.40 -13.33
N ASP A 21 -5.12 5.03 -13.13
CA ASP A 21 -6.23 5.60 -13.87
C ASP A 21 -6.77 6.82 -13.10
N TYR A 22 -6.51 8.01 -13.63
CA TYR A 22 -6.96 9.26 -13.01
C TYR A 22 -8.43 9.58 -13.26
N VAL A 23 -9.06 8.94 -14.26
CA VAL A 23 -10.47 9.13 -14.61
C VAL A 23 -11.32 8.28 -13.70
N ASN A 24 -11.05 6.97 -13.67
CA ASN A 24 -11.76 6.01 -12.83
C ASN A 24 -11.24 5.98 -11.38
N LYS A 25 -10.18 6.75 -11.08
CA LYS A 25 -9.54 6.85 -9.76
C LYS A 25 -9.15 5.47 -9.23
N SER A 26 -8.42 4.71 -10.04
CA SER A 26 -8.00 3.34 -9.70
C SER A 26 -6.51 3.14 -9.94
N VAL A 27 -5.98 2.05 -9.39
CA VAL A 27 -4.62 1.58 -9.69
C VAL A 27 -4.62 0.09 -9.99
N LYS A 28 -3.97 -0.27 -11.09
CA LYS A 28 -3.76 -1.66 -11.51
C LYS A 28 -2.48 -2.20 -10.89
N ILE A 29 -2.58 -3.39 -10.29
CA ILE A 29 -1.50 -4.02 -9.54
C ILE A 29 -1.26 -5.38 -10.16
N TYR A 30 -0.19 -5.50 -10.94
CA TYR A 30 0.13 -6.73 -11.67
C TYR A 30 1.65 -6.97 -11.77
N ARG A 31 2.44 -6.24 -10.95
CA ARG A 31 3.90 -6.35 -10.87
C ARG A 31 4.35 -6.32 -9.42
N THR A 32 5.56 -6.82 -9.18
CA THR A 32 6.22 -6.78 -7.88
C THR A 32 7.74 -6.62 -8.06
N LEU A 33 8.37 -5.90 -7.14
CA LEU A 33 9.84 -5.85 -7.06
C LEU A 33 10.40 -6.99 -6.22
N PHE A 34 11.40 -7.65 -6.78
CA PHE A 34 12.25 -8.63 -6.11
C PHE A 34 13.70 -8.14 -6.11
N PHE A 35 14.42 -8.36 -5.01
CA PHE A 35 15.86 -8.09 -4.96
C PHE A 35 16.60 -9.43 -5.00
N ASP A 36 17.34 -9.67 -6.08
CA ASP A 36 18.23 -10.82 -6.20
C ASP A 36 19.56 -10.49 -5.53
N ALA A 37 19.78 -11.09 -4.36
CA ALA A 37 20.99 -10.87 -3.56
C ALA A 37 22.25 -11.43 -4.25
N ARG A 38 22.13 -12.47 -5.10
CA ARG A 38 23.28 -13.09 -5.77
C ARG A 38 23.77 -12.23 -6.93
N LYS A 39 22.83 -11.63 -7.67
CA LYS A 39 23.11 -10.73 -8.79
C LYS A 39 23.19 -9.26 -8.38
N HIS A 40 22.95 -8.97 -7.10
CA HIS A 40 22.85 -7.63 -6.54
C HIS A 40 21.95 -6.68 -7.35
N LYS A 41 20.80 -7.20 -7.83
CA LYS A 41 19.93 -6.49 -8.79
C LYS A 41 18.47 -6.49 -8.35
N VAL A 42 17.79 -5.37 -8.60
CA VAL A 42 16.34 -5.27 -8.48
C VAL A 42 15.68 -5.73 -9.77
N ILE A 43 14.77 -6.69 -9.66
CA ILE A 43 14.04 -7.31 -10.77
C ILE A 43 12.56 -6.95 -10.62
N VAL A 44 11.97 -6.47 -11.71
CA VAL A 44 10.52 -6.31 -11.85
C VAL A 44 9.98 -7.60 -12.44
N GLN A 45 9.01 -8.23 -11.78
CA GLN A 45 8.39 -9.46 -12.26
C GLN A 45 6.88 -9.40 -12.10
N THR A 46 6.17 -10.23 -12.85
CA THR A 46 4.74 -10.47 -12.63
C THR A 46 4.55 -11.34 -11.39
N PRO A 47 3.43 -11.21 -10.68
CA PRO A 47 3.11 -12.08 -9.56
C PRO A 47 3.08 -13.55 -9.97
N LYS A 48 3.43 -14.43 -9.03
CA LYS A 48 3.42 -15.88 -9.26
C LYS A 48 2.00 -16.46 -9.46
N THR A 49 0.95 -15.72 -9.10
CA THR A 49 -0.44 -16.17 -9.18
C THR A 49 -1.32 -15.08 -9.78
N ALA A 50 -2.25 -15.47 -10.67
CA ALA A 50 -3.23 -14.55 -11.26
C ALA A 50 -4.08 -13.82 -10.20
N SER A 51 -4.35 -14.47 -9.06
CA SER A 51 -5.07 -13.88 -7.93
C SER A 51 -4.38 -12.69 -7.24
N SER A 52 -3.11 -12.44 -7.57
CA SER A 52 -2.40 -11.25 -7.09
C SER A 52 -2.63 -10.03 -7.98
N GLU A 53 -3.06 -10.26 -9.23
CA GLU A 53 -3.43 -9.20 -10.16
C GLU A 53 -4.80 -8.65 -9.79
N ARG A 54 -4.86 -7.33 -9.57
CA ARG A 54 -6.10 -6.68 -9.14
C ARG A 54 -6.07 -5.20 -9.45
N GLU A 55 -7.25 -4.62 -9.46
CA GLU A 55 -7.47 -3.19 -9.53
C GLU A 55 -8.10 -2.74 -8.21
N ILE A 56 -7.62 -1.62 -7.67
CA ILE A 56 -8.19 -1.04 -6.45
C ILE A 56 -8.58 0.42 -6.72
N GLU A 57 -9.73 0.80 -6.19
CA GLU A 57 -10.17 2.19 -6.18
C GLU A 57 -9.39 3.01 -5.15
N LEU A 58 -9.14 4.26 -5.52
CA LEU A 58 -8.41 5.27 -4.78
C LEU A 58 -9.34 6.44 -4.45
N ASP A 59 -9.24 6.94 -3.22
CA ASP A 59 -9.95 8.14 -2.83
C ASP A 59 -9.38 9.39 -3.54
N ALA A 60 -10.20 10.44 -3.62
CA ALA A 60 -9.82 11.68 -4.30
C ALA A 60 -8.56 12.35 -3.71
N LYS A 61 -8.34 12.21 -2.40
CA LYS A 61 -7.16 12.77 -1.72
C LYS A 61 -5.90 12.00 -2.11
N THR A 62 -5.95 10.68 -2.20
CA THR A 62 -4.85 9.85 -2.71
C THR A 62 -4.51 10.22 -4.16
N ILE A 63 -5.51 10.40 -5.03
CA ILE A 63 -5.30 10.84 -6.41
C ILE A 63 -4.62 12.22 -6.47
N SER A 64 -5.10 13.18 -5.67
CA SER A 64 -4.49 14.51 -5.60
C SER A 64 -3.02 14.46 -5.17
N LEU A 65 -2.72 13.68 -4.12
CA LEU A 65 -1.34 13.48 -3.65
C LEU A 65 -0.44 12.83 -4.72
N LEU A 66 -0.96 11.87 -5.49
CA LEU A 66 -0.22 11.25 -6.59
C LEU A 66 0.08 12.25 -7.71
N LYS A 67 -0.85 13.16 -8.03
CA LYS A 67 -0.61 14.23 -9.01
C LYS A 67 0.50 15.18 -8.55
N SER A 68 0.43 15.67 -7.31
CA SER A 68 1.48 16.52 -6.73
C SER A 68 2.83 15.82 -6.70
N TRP A 69 2.85 14.55 -6.32
CA TRP A 69 4.07 13.74 -6.31
C TRP A 69 4.67 13.58 -7.72
N ARG A 70 3.84 13.39 -8.76
CA ARG A 70 4.33 13.29 -10.14
C ARG A 70 5.05 14.55 -10.60
N ILE A 71 4.56 15.71 -10.18
CA ILE A 71 5.17 17.01 -10.50
C ILE A 71 6.51 17.14 -9.79
N ASP A 72 6.54 16.96 -8.47
CA ASP A 72 7.77 17.03 -7.65
C ASP A 72 8.84 16.03 -8.12
N GLN A 73 8.44 14.80 -8.46
CA GLN A 73 9.36 13.80 -9.02
C GLN A 73 9.98 14.28 -10.34
N ARG A 74 9.17 14.82 -11.26
CA ARG A 74 9.66 15.29 -12.56
C ARG A 74 10.65 16.44 -12.41
N GLU A 75 10.32 17.41 -11.56
CA GLU A 75 11.20 18.55 -11.27
C GLU A 75 12.54 18.06 -10.71
N ARG A 76 12.51 17.20 -9.68
CA ARG A 76 13.74 16.67 -9.07
C ARG A 76 14.58 15.86 -10.05
N LEU A 77 13.96 15.03 -10.88
CA LEU A 77 14.69 14.24 -11.88
C LEU A 77 15.29 15.16 -12.96
N LEU A 78 14.56 16.19 -13.39
CA LEU A 78 15.03 17.16 -14.37
C LEU A 78 16.24 17.96 -13.84
N THR A 79 16.22 18.38 -12.57
CA THR A 79 17.38 19.03 -11.92
C THR A 79 18.63 18.15 -11.94
N ASN A 80 18.47 16.82 -12.00
CA ASN A 80 19.56 15.85 -12.15
C ASN A 80 19.85 15.49 -13.62
N GLY A 81 19.28 16.21 -14.60
CA GLY A 81 19.46 15.96 -16.03
C GLY A 81 18.70 14.74 -16.57
N ILE A 82 17.73 14.20 -15.83
CA ILE A 82 17.02 12.97 -16.18
C ILE A 82 15.61 13.27 -16.71
N ASN A 83 15.36 12.90 -17.97
CA ASN A 83 14.02 12.98 -18.56
C ASN A 83 13.14 11.80 -18.08
N SER A 84 12.05 12.13 -17.39
CA SER A 84 11.09 11.17 -16.81
C SER A 84 9.65 11.40 -17.30
N MET A 85 9.49 11.98 -18.50
CA MET A 85 8.18 12.35 -19.04
C MET A 85 7.32 11.14 -19.45
N THR A 86 7.93 9.97 -19.65
CA THR A 86 7.25 8.74 -20.07
C THR A 86 6.25 8.23 -19.04
N ASN A 87 5.25 7.46 -19.48
CA ASN A 87 4.27 6.86 -18.56
C ASN A 87 4.80 5.57 -17.92
N GLU A 88 5.90 4.99 -18.46
CA GLU A 88 6.66 3.87 -17.91
C GLU A 88 7.52 4.28 -16.71
N GLN A 89 7.63 5.57 -16.41
CA GLN A 89 8.34 6.06 -15.23
C GLN A 89 7.71 5.47 -13.96
N PHE A 90 8.57 4.91 -13.10
CA PHE A 90 8.16 4.36 -11.82
C PHE A 90 7.80 5.46 -10.83
N LEU A 91 6.77 5.23 -10.01
CA LEU A 91 6.33 6.17 -8.99
C LEU A 91 7.42 6.42 -7.94
N PHE A 92 8.21 5.41 -7.61
CA PHE A 92 9.23 5.49 -6.57
C PHE A 92 10.59 5.04 -7.10
N THR A 93 11.50 5.99 -7.26
CA THR A 93 12.88 5.76 -7.73
C THR A 93 13.88 6.50 -6.85
N GLN A 94 15.16 6.23 -7.06
CA GLN A 94 16.23 7.05 -6.50
C GLN A 94 16.28 8.39 -7.24
N MET A 95 16.10 9.51 -6.54
CA MET A 95 16.01 10.83 -7.20
C MET A 95 17.29 11.23 -7.95
N LYS A 96 18.47 10.75 -7.53
CA LYS A 96 19.75 11.10 -8.18
C LYS A 96 20.03 10.35 -9.49
N SER A 97 19.56 9.11 -9.60
CA SER A 97 19.92 8.20 -10.71
C SER A 97 18.72 7.63 -11.46
N ASN A 98 17.50 7.92 -10.99
CA ASN A 98 16.25 7.34 -11.43
C ASN A 98 16.20 5.80 -11.42
N GLN A 99 17.08 5.16 -10.65
CA GLN A 99 17.10 3.70 -10.52
C GLN A 99 16.00 3.22 -9.57
N LEU A 100 15.58 1.97 -9.75
CA LEU A 100 14.66 1.31 -8.84
C LEU A 100 15.23 1.26 -7.41
N LEU A 101 14.32 1.35 -6.45
CA LEU A 101 14.66 1.21 -5.03
C LEU A 101 14.75 -0.27 -4.67
N ILE A 102 15.74 -0.62 -3.84
CA ILE A 102 15.73 -1.92 -3.17
C ILE A 102 14.51 -2.02 -2.26
N THR A 103 13.91 -3.21 -2.17
CA THR A 103 12.68 -3.43 -1.40
C THR A 103 12.84 -3.10 0.08
N ASN A 104 14.06 -3.23 0.62
CA ASN A 104 14.33 -2.94 2.01
C ASN A 104 14.30 -1.44 2.34
N ARG A 105 14.46 -0.56 1.34
CA ARG A 105 14.54 0.90 1.52
C ARG A 105 13.35 1.47 2.28
N ALA A 106 12.14 0.94 2.05
CA ALA A 106 10.94 1.35 2.77
C ALA A 106 11.04 1.09 4.29
N ASN A 107 11.73 0.02 4.71
CA ASN A 107 11.97 -0.24 6.13
C ASN A 107 13.01 0.73 6.69
N ASP A 108 14.04 1.07 5.91
CA ASP A 108 15.09 1.99 6.35
C ASP A 108 14.54 3.42 6.54
N TRP A 109 13.65 3.87 5.65
CA TRP A 109 12.91 5.13 5.84
C TRP A 109 12.10 5.12 7.13
N LEU A 110 11.43 4.02 7.44
CA LEU A 110 10.64 3.90 8.65
C LEU A 110 11.52 3.90 9.92
N LYS A 111 12.69 3.24 9.87
CA LYS A 111 13.70 3.33 10.92
C LYS A 111 14.19 4.76 11.13
N TRP A 112 14.43 5.51 10.05
CA TRP A 112 14.82 6.91 10.13
C TRP A 112 13.73 7.77 10.79
N VAL A 113 12.47 7.56 10.43
CA VAL A 113 11.33 8.22 11.08
C VAL A 113 11.30 7.93 12.59
N TYR A 114 11.54 6.69 13.01
CA TYR A 114 11.53 6.33 14.44
C TYR A 114 12.72 6.85 15.24
N LYS A 115 13.84 7.20 14.59
CA LYS A 115 14.92 7.92 15.28
C LYS A 115 14.45 9.29 15.74
N LYS A 116 13.53 9.92 15.01
CA LYS A 116 12.96 11.24 15.33
C LYS A 116 11.66 11.15 16.15
N TYR A 117 10.87 10.10 15.94
CA TYR A 117 9.55 9.91 16.57
C TYR A 117 9.40 8.48 17.13
N PRO A 118 9.94 8.19 18.33
CA PRO A 118 10.03 6.81 18.84
C PRO A 118 8.72 6.26 19.43
N GLN A 119 7.72 7.12 19.66
CA GLN A 119 6.58 6.86 20.57
C GLN A 119 5.66 5.70 20.13
N LYS A 120 5.49 5.48 18.82
CA LYS A 120 4.70 4.35 18.28
C LYS A 120 5.34 3.82 17.01
N LYS A 121 5.62 2.52 16.99
CA LYS A 121 6.25 1.85 15.85
C LYS A 121 5.25 0.93 15.15
N ILE A 122 5.14 1.11 13.85
CA ILE A 122 4.52 0.19 12.90
C ILE A 122 5.61 -0.46 12.02
N THR A 123 5.38 -1.65 11.50
CA THR A 123 6.25 -2.21 10.46
C THR A 123 5.73 -1.82 9.09
N VAL A 124 6.54 -1.94 8.03
CA VAL A 124 6.04 -1.69 6.66
C VAL A 124 4.88 -2.62 6.31
N HIS A 125 4.92 -3.87 6.78
CA HIS A 125 3.81 -4.81 6.65
C HIS A 125 2.61 -4.42 7.53
N GLY A 126 2.87 -3.81 8.69
CA GLY A 126 1.87 -3.29 9.60
C GLY A 126 0.91 -2.29 8.96
N PHE A 127 1.36 -1.49 7.97
CA PHE A 127 0.45 -0.62 7.22
C PHE A 127 -0.67 -1.39 6.51
N ARG A 128 -0.35 -2.56 5.94
CA ARG A 128 -1.33 -3.42 5.28
C ARG A 128 -2.28 -4.07 6.27
N HIS A 129 -1.77 -4.53 7.41
CA HIS A 129 -2.61 -5.04 8.49
C HIS A 129 -3.55 -3.96 9.02
N THR A 130 -3.04 -2.75 9.26
CA THR A 130 -3.82 -1.60 9.74
C THR A 130 -4.89 -1.23 8.72
N HIS A 131 -4.56 -1.20 7.43
CA HIS A 131 -5.52 -0.97 6.35
C HIS A 131 -6.66 -2.00 6.39
N ALA A 132 -6.33 -3.29 6.55
CA ALA A 132 -7.34 -4.34 6.66
C ALA A 132 -8.24 -4.17 7.90
N SER A 133 -7.65 -3.88 9.06
CA SER A 133 -8.40 -3.65 10.30
C SER A 133 -9.35 -2.46 10.17
N LEU A 134 -8.88 -1.34 9.58
CA LEU A 134 -9.69 -0.14 9.39
C LEU A 134 -10.84 -0.37 8.40
N LEU A 135 -10.64 -1.17 7.35
CA LEU A 135 -11.74 -1.56 6.46
C LEU A 135 -12.81 -2.36 7.21
N PHE A 136 -12.42 -3.28 8.08
CA PHE A 136 -13.38 -4.03 8.89
C PHE A 136 -14.10 -3.15 9.92
N GLU A 137 -13.38 -2.23 10.57
CA GLU A 137 -14.00 -1.25 11.48
C GLU A 137 -14.97 -0.32 10.72
N ALA A 138 -14.72 -0.07 9.43
CA ALA A 138 -15.62 0.68 8.54
C ALA A 138 -16.78 -0.16 7.97
N GLY A 139 -16.90 -1.45 8.33
CA GLY A 139 -18.02 -2.31 7.93
C GLY A 139 -17.83 -3.07 6.62
N ALA A 140 -16.63 -3.07 6.03
CA ALA A 140 -16.36 -3.88 4.83
C ALA A 140 -16.46 -5.38 5.12
N SER A 141 -17.02 -6.13 4.19
CA SER A 141 -17.09 -7.58 4.24
C SER A 141 -15.72 -8.23 4.08
N ILE A 142 -15.59 -9.48 4.57
CA ILE A 142 -14.38 -10.29 4.39
C ILE A 142 -14.00 -10.40 2.91
N LYS A 143 -14.99 -10.55 2.01
CA LYS A 143 -14.75 -10.73 0.58
C LYS A 143 -14.20 -9.45 -0.07
N GLU A 144 -14.74 -8.28 0.29
CA GLU A 144 -14.23 -6.99 -0.18
C GLU A 144 -12.77 -6.76 0.26
N VAL A 145 -12.47 -7.04 1.53
CA VAL A 145 -11.09 -6.91 2.05
C VAL A 145 -10.14 -7.90 1.37
N GLN A 146 -10.57 -9.15 1.17
CA GLN A 146 -9.76 -10.15 0.45
C GLN A 146 -9.45 -9.74 -0.98
N ASN A 147 -10.47 -9.30 -1.73
CA ASN A 147 -10.34 -8.86 -3.11
C ASN A 147 -9.39 -7.66 -3.20
N ARG A 148 -9.59 -6.63 -2.36
CA ARG A 148 -8.75 -5.43 -2.33
C ARG A 148 -7.28 -5.74 -1.99
N LEU A 149 -7.05 -6.66 -1.07
CA LEU A 149 -5.70 -7.03 -0.66
C LEU A 149 -5.03 -8.03 -1.63
N GLY A 150 -5.77 -8.81 -2.41
CA GLY A 150 -5.19 -9.89 -3.21
C GLY A 150 -4.63 -11.00 -2.32
N HIS A 151 -5.44 -11.42 -1.33
CA HIS A 151 -5.15 -12.59 -0.49
C HIS A 151 -5.76 -13.83 -1.13
N SER A 152 -4.91 -14.68 -1.74
CA SER A 152 -5.32 -16.00 -2.21
C SER A 152 -5.65 -16.95 -1.05
N ASN A 153 -4.95 -16.81 0.08
CA ASN A 153 -5.24 -17.51 1.33
C ASN A 153 -5.97 -16.56 2.30
N SER A 154 -7.18 -16.97 2.70
CA SER A 154 -8.06 -16.21 3.58
C SER A 154 -7.57 -16.09 5.02
N LYS A 155 -6.62 -16.93 5.47
CA LYS A 155 -6.22 -17.05 6.88
C LYS A 155 -5.84 -15.71 7.51
N THR A 156 -4.92 -14.97 6.88
CA THR A 156 -4.51 -13.65 7.40
C THR A 156 -5.66 -12.66 7.48
N THR A 157 -6.55 -12.65 6.47
CA THR A 157 -7.73 -11.77 6.50
C THR A 157 -8.69 -12.17 7.62
N LEU A 158 -8.91 -13.48 7.80
CA LEU A 158 -9.82 -14.03 8.80
C LEU A 158 -9.31 -13.80 10.22
N ASP A 159 -8.01 -13.92 10.44
CA ASP A 159 -7.38 -13.64 11.73
C ASP A 159 -7.59 -12.17 12.14
N ILE A 160 -7.38 -11.24 11.19
CA ILE A 160 -7.62 -9.80 11.41
C ILE A 160 -9.11 -9.54 11.66
N TYR A 161 -9.99 -10.08 10.81
CA TYR A 161 -11.44 -9.95 10.95
C TYR A 161 -11.92 -10.43 12.32
N THR A 162 -11.45 -11.59 12.76
CA THR A 162 -11.82 -12.19 14.06
C THR A 162 -11.39 -11.29 15.21
N HIS A 163 -10.20 -10.71 15.14
CA HIS A 163 -9.71 -9.78 16.16
C HIS A 163 -10.55 -8.51 16.24
N VAL A 164 -10.86 -7.88 15.09
CA VAL A 164 -11.71 -6.69 15.03
C VAL A 164 -13.13 -7.00 15.52
N THR A 165 -13.71 -8.12 15.07
CA THR A 165 -15.07 -8.52 15.47
C THR A 165 -15.16 -8.82 16.97
N LYS A 166 -14.14 -9.42 17.59
CA LYS A 166 -14.11 -9.62 19.05
C LYS A 166 -14.13 -8.30 19.81
N LYS A 167 -13.38 -7.29 19.35
CA LYS A 167 -13.40 -5.93 19.91
C LYS A 167 -14.79 -5.30 19.76
N VAL A 168 -15.37 -5.35 18.55
CA VAL A 168 -16.72 -4.82 18.28
C VAL A 168 -17.77 -5.52 19.13
N LYS A 169 -17.74 -6.86 19.26
CA LYS A 169 -18.72 -7.62 20.07
C LYS A 169 -18.73 -7.22 21.54
N ARG A 170 -17.57 -6.88 22.12
CA ARG A 170 -17.51 -6.38 23.50
C ARG A 170 -18.26 -5.05 23.62
N ASP A 171 -18.06 -4.16 22.66
CA ASP A 171 -18.75 -2.87 22.60
C ASP A 171 -20.24 -3.02 22.23
N THR A 172 -20.61 -4.04 21.44
CA THR A 172 -22.00 -4.29 21.03
C THR A 172 -22.87 -4.72 22.21
N ALA A 173 -22.37 -5.60 23.09
CA ALA A 173 -23.11 -6.00 24.28
C ALA A 173 -23.39 -4.80 25.19
N GLU A 174 -22.39 -3.93 25.40
CA GLU A 174 -22.53 -2.70 26.18
C GLU A 174 -23.45 -1.67 25.50
N LYS A 175 -23.40 -1.54 24.17
CA LYS A 175 -24.30 -0.66 23.40
C LYS A 175 -25.74 -1.14 23.41
N PHE A 176 -25.97 -2.45 23.30
CA PHE A 176 -27.30 -3.04 23.38
C PHE A 176 -27.89 -2.89 24.78
N ALA A 177 -27.11 -3.16 25.84
CA ALA A 177 -27.54 -2.91 27.21
C ALA A 177 -27.97 -1.44 27.41
N LYS A 178 -27.15 -0.47 26.99
CA LYS A 178 -27.49 0.96 27.04
C LYS A 178 -28.71 1.35 26.20
N PHE A 179 -29.02 0.63 25.14
CA PHE A 179 -30.22 0.86 24.34
C PHE A 179 -31.47 0.29 25.02
N MET A 180 -31.36 -0.84 25.70
CA MET A 180 -32.45 -1.46 26.45
C MET A 180 -32.75 -0.76 27.78
N ASP A 181 -31.76 -0.07 28.36
CA ASP A 181 -31.88 0.70 29.61
C ASP A 181 -32.44 2.13 29.41
N ASN A 182 -32.77 2.52 28.16
CA ASN A 182 -33.46 3.76 27.79
C ASN A 182 -34.85 3.47 27.24
#